data_AF-A0A4R4RKE0-F1
#
_entry.id   AF-A0A4R4RKE0-F1
#
_cell.length_a   1.000
_cell.length_b   1.000
_cell.length_c   1.000
_cell.angle_alpha   90.00
_cell.angle_beta   90.00
_cell.angle_gamma   90.00
#
_symmetry.space_group_name_H-M   'P 1'
#
loop_
_entity.id
_entity.type
_entity.pdbx_description
1 polymer ?
#
loop_
_entity_poly.entity_id
_entity_poly.type
_entity_poly.pdbx_seq_one_letter_code
_entity_poly.pdbx_strand_id
1 'polypeptide(L)'
;AGRPFSVTIDPGGPGERTVDALADAEPVRAGEVIRIRTTGGGGWGDPLDRPVDEVLRDVRWRKVSVDGARSDYGVVVGGTLDDPVADEAATAALRADLRAERTGDEPFFDRGPGYARLSGGATSAAVDRL
;
A
#
# COMPACT_ATOMS: atom_id res chain seq x y z
N ALA A 1 -1.04 -0.98 -0.11
CA ALA A 1 -0.97 0.27 0.71
C ALA A 1 0.16 1.17 0.17
N GLY A 2 0.70 2.12 0.94
CA GLY A 2 2.03 2.73 0.62
C GLY A 2 2.10 3.81 -0.46
N ARG A 3 0.97 4.33 -0.97
CA ARG A 3 1.00 5.46 -1.91
C ARG A 3 1.19 6.80 -1.17
N PRO A 4 1.95 7.76 -1.73
CA PRO A 4 2.13 9.06 -1.10
C PRO A 4 0.82 9.84 -1.06
N PHE A 5 0.76 10.80 -0.14
CA PHE A 5 -0.28 11.83 -0.13
C PHE A 5 -0.37 12.50 -1.50
N SER A 6 -1.58 12.83 -1.96
CA SER A 6 -1.77 13.62 -3.18
C SER A 6 -3.10 14.36 -3.17
N VAL A 7 -3.10 15.58 -3.71
CA VAL A 7 -4.31 16.33 -4.01
C VAL A 7 -4.39 16.50 -5.53
N THR A 8 -5.50 16.09 -6.11
CA THR A 8 -5.77 16.21 -7.55
C THR A 8 -7.07 16.97 -7.75
N ILE A 9 -7.05 18.00 -8.60
CA ILE A 9 -8.26 18.69 -9.06
C ILE A 9 -8.63 18.13 -10.42
N ASP A 10 -9.92 17.89 -10.63
CA ASP A 10 -10.55 17.33 -11.82
C ASP A 10 -9.96 15.98 -12.30
N PRO A 11 -9.86 14.96 -11.40
CA PRO A 11 -9.27 13.67 -11.77
C PRO A 11 -10.07 12.98 -12.88
N GLY A 12 -9.41 12.68 -13.99
CA GLY A 12 -9.97 12.09 -15.21
C GLY A 12 -10.64 13.10 -16.14
N GLY A 13 -10.67 14.38 -15.78
CA GLY A 13 -11.28 15.44 -16.57
C GLY A 13 -10.26 16.25 -17.38
N PRO A 14 -10.74 17.17 -18.25
CA PRO A 14 -9.88 17.99 -19.10
C PRO A 14 -9.04 19.02 -18.31
N GLY A 15 -9.38 19.28 -17.05
CA GLY A 15 -8.66 20.18 -16.15
C GLY A 15 -7.76 19.48 -15.13
N GLU A 16 -7.47 18.18 -15.30
CA GLU A 16 -6.72 17.40 -14.31
C GLU A 16 -5.38 18.05 -13.97
N ARG A 17 -5.15 18.31 -12.68
CA ARG A 17 -3.86 18.79 -12.17
C ARG A 17 -3.60 18.32 -10.74
N THR A 18 -2.33 18.05 -10.44
CA THR A 18 -1.87 17.81 -9.07
C THR A 18 -1.46 19.14 -8.45
N VAL A 19 -1.83 19.36 -7.19
CA VAL A 19 -1.43 20.54 -6.42
C VAL A 19 -0.58 20.13 -5.22
N ASP A 20 0.17 21.09 -4.69
CA ASP A 20 1.03 20.87 -3.53
C ASP A 20 0.21 20.51 -2.29
N ALA A 21 0.84 19.76 -1.38
CA ALA A 21 0.12 19.15 -0.26
C ALA A 21 -0.49 20.14 0.74
N LEU A 22 0.01 21.38 0.75
CA LEU A 22 -0.41 22.48 1.61
C LEU A 22 -0.77 23.72 0.78
N ALA A 23 -1.19 23.54 -0.47
CA ALA A 23 -1.55 24.63 -1.36
C ALA A 23 -2.77 25.40 -0.83
N ASP A 24 -2.73 26.73 -0.96
CA ASP A 24 -3.80 27.65 -0.63
C ASP A 24 -4.24 28.45 -1.87
N ALA A 25 -5.48 28.94 -1.86
CA ALA A 25 -6.06 29.75 -2.94
C ALA A 25 -6.03 29.10 -4.35
N GLU A 26 -5.92 27.77 -4.44
CA GLU A 26 -5.99 27.05 -5.72
C GLU A 26 -7.34 27.31 -6.42
N PRO A 27 -7.35 27.87 -7.65
CA PRO A 27 -8.58 28.17 -8.34
C PRO A 27 -9.27 26.87 -8.77
N VAL A 28 -10.50 26.63 -8.32
CA VAL A 28 -11.32 25.47 -8.70
C VAL A 28 -12.56 25.96 -9.42
N ARG A 29 -12.80 25.46 -10.63
CA ARG A 29 -13.98 25.87 -11.42
C ARG A 29 -15.23 25.14 -10.96
N ALA A 30 -16.39 25.75 -11.15
CA ALA A 30 -17.67 25.10 -10.90
C ALA A 30 -17.76 23.79 -11.70
N GLY A 31 -18.02 22.69 -11.00
CA GLY A 31 -18.11 21.35 -11.59
C GLY A 31 -16.81 20.52 -11.52
N GLU A 32 -15.65 21.11 -11.21
CA GLU A 32 -14.42 20.34 -10.97
C GLU A 32 -14.50 19.58 -9.63
N VAL A 33 -13.93 18.36 -9.60
CA VAL A 33 -13.88 17.52 -8.40
C VAL A 33 -12.50 17.59 -7.76
N ILE A 34 -12.42 17.73 -6.43
CA ILE A 34 -11.17 17.62 -5.69
C ILE A 34 -11.06 16.21 -5.10
N ARG A 35 -10.02 15.47 -5.45
CA ARG A 35 -9.68 14.18 -4.83
C ARG A 35 -8.45 14.35 -3.94
N ILE A 36 -8.66 14.12 -2.65
CA ILE A 36 -7.59 14.06 -1.65
C ILE A 36 -7.32 12.59 -1.33
N ARG A 37 -6.10 12.14 -1.60
CA ARG A 37 -5.62 10.82 -1.14
C ARG A 37 -4.77 11.03 0.10
N THR A 38 -5.34 10.67 1.25
CA THR A 38 -4.62 10.70 2.53
C THR A 38 -3.69 9.50 2.66
N THR A 39 -2.64 9.64 3.47
CA THR A 39 -1.77 8.52 3.86
C THR A 39 -2.41 7.69 4.96
N GLY A 40 -2.06 6.41 5.01
CA GLY A 40 -2.30 5.55 6.17
C GLY A 40 -1.14 5.61 7.17
N GLY A 41 -1.24 4.84 8.25
CA GLY A 41 -0.11 4.57 9.13
C GLY A 41 0.91 3.61 8.52
N GLY A 42 2.11 3.56 9.11
CA GLY A 42 3.12 2.54 8.78
C GLY A 42 2.74 1.16 9.30
N GLY A 43 3.24 0.11 8.64
CA GLY A 43 3.10 -1.28 9.08
C GLY A 43 4.12 -1.67 10.15
N TRP A 44 3.92 -2.83 10.77
CA TRP A 44 4.85 -3.42 11.73
C TRP A 44 5.00 -4.93 11.46
N GLY A 45 6.24 -5.41 11.47
CA GLY A 45 6.55 -6.82 11.25
C GLY A 45 6.52 -7.24 9.78
N ASP A 46 6.80 -8.52 9.53
CA ASP A 46 6.76 -9.10 8.20
C ASP A 46 5.30 -9.30 7.72
N PRO A 47 4.89 -8.70 6.59
CA PRO A 47 3.57 -8.92 6.02
C PRO A 47 3.23 -10.39 5.74
N LEU A 48 4.22 -11.24 5.43
CA LEU A 48 4.00 -12.67 5.12
C LEU A 48 3.69 -13.50 6.37
N ASP A 49 3.88 -12.93 7.56
CA ASP A 49 3.55 -13.55 8.84
C ASP A 49 2.17 -13.09 9.35
N ARG A 50 1.50 -12.14 8.68
CA ARG A 50 0.15 -11.71 9.05
C ARG A 50 -0.82 -12.90 8.96
N PRO A 51 -1.67 -13.13 9.99
CA PRO A 51 -2.66 -14.21 9.94
C PRO A 51 -3.60 -14.09 8.73
N VAL A 52 -3.89 -15.21 8.06
CA VAL A 52 -4.68 -15.24 6.82
C VAL A 52 -6.11 -14.75 7.06
N ASP A 53 -6.72 -15.15 8.17
CA ASP A 53 -8.05 -14.73 8.58
C ASP A 53 -8.16 -13.22 8.83
N GLU A 54 -7.09 -12.60 9.37
CA GLU A 54 -7.03 -11.15 9.49
C GLU A 54 -6.98 -10.45 8.12
N VAL A 55 -6.22 -10.99 7.16
CA VAL A 55 -6.16 -10.46 5.80
C VAL A 55 -7.52 -10.59 5.11
N LEU A 56 -8.21 -11.73 5.25
CA LEU A 56 -9.57 -11.91 4.71
C LEU A 56 -10.56 -10.91 5.33
N ARG A 57 -10.44 -10.65 6.63
CA ARG A 57 -11.25 -9.62 7.31
C ARG A 57 -10.97 -8.23 6.76
N ASP A 58 -9.71 -7.89 6.51
CA ASP A 58 -9.32 -6.60 5.92
C ASP A 58 -9.82 -6.47 4.47
N VAL A 59 -9.86 -7.56 3.70
CA VAL A 59 -10.49 -7.61 2.37
C VAL A 59 -11.99 -7.38 2.46
N ARG A 60 -12.67 -8.06 3.39
CA ARG A 60 -14.11 -7.88 3.62
C ARG A 60 -14.47 -6.45 3.99
N TRP A 61 -13.61 -5.80 4.78
CA TRP A 61 -13.73 -4.40 5.15
C TRP A 61 -13.27 -3.41 4.08
N ARG A 62 -12.82 -3.90 2.92
CA ARG A 62 -12.32 -3.08 1.80
C ARG A 62 -11.13 -2.21 2.19
N LYS A 63 -10.41 -2.58 3.25
CA LYS A 63 -9.14 -1.96 3.66
C LYS A 63 -7.98 -2.45 2.80
N VAL A 64 -8.07 -3.71 2.36
CA VAL A 64 -7.13 -4.38 1.47
C VAL A 64 -7.91 -4.85 0.24
N SER A 65 -7.37 -4.68 -0.96
CA SER A 65 -7.95 -5.26 -2.17
C SER A 65 -7.55 -6.73 -2.31
N VAL A 66 -8.25 -7.51 -3.14
CA VAL A 66 -7.84 -8.90 -3.46
C VAL A 66 -6.41 -8.93 -3.99
N ASP A 67 -6.07 -8.01 -4.91
CA ASP A 67 -4.70 -7.89 -5.42
C ASP A 67 -3.70 -7.53 -4.32
N GLY A 68 -4.07 -6.63 -3.40
CA GLY A 68 -3.22 -6.25 -2.27
C GLY A 68 -3.03 -7.39 -1.28
N ALA A 69 -4.03 -8.23 -1.06
CA ALA A 69 -3.90 -9.44 -0.24
C ALA A 69 -2.84 -10.38 -0.83
N ARG A 70 -2.84 -10.55 -2.16
CA ARG A 70 -1.87 -11.36 -2.88
C ARG A 70 -0.48 -10.73 -2.87
N SER A 71 -0.34 -9.48 -3.28
CA SER A 71 0.97 -8.83 -3.45
C SER A 71 1.64 -8.48 -2.12
N ASP A 72 0.89 -7.96 -1.17
CA ASP A 72 1.45 -7.38 0.05
C ASP A 72 1.55 -8.45 1.16
N TYR A 73 0.63 -9.42 1.21
CA TYR A 73 0.54 -10.42 2.30
C TYR A 73 0.71 -11.88 1.85
N GLY A 74 0.86 -12.12 0.54
CA GLY A 74 0.97 -13.45 -0.03
C GLY A 74 -0.29 -14.31 0.09
N VAL A 75 -1.47 -13.69 0.31
CA VAL A 75 -2.75 -14.40 0.51
C VAL A 75 -3.54 -14.46 -0.79
N VAL A 76 -3.87 -15.66 -1.23
CA VAL A 76 -4.70 -15.89 -2.42
C VAL A 76 -6.16 -15.97 -1.99
N VAL A 77 -6.95 -14.99 -2.41
CA VAL A 77 -8.35 -14.83 -2.00
C VAL A 77 -9.29 -15.23 -3.15
N GLY A 78 -10.24 -16.11 -2.86
CA GLY A 78 -11.39 -16.43 -3.68
C GLY A 78 -12.71 -16.03 -3.02
N GLY A 79 -13.83 -16.51 -3.57
CA GLY A 79 -15.17 -16.19 -3.08
C GLY A 79 -15.64 -14.79 -3.47
N THR A 80 -16.45 -14.16 -2.62
CA THR A 80 -16.97 -12.81 -2.85
C THR A 80 -16.33 -11.81 -1.89
N LEU A 81 -16.43 -10.51 -2.14
CA LEU A 81 -15.91 -9.51 -1.20
C LEU A 81 -16.63 -9.53 0.16
N ASP A 82 -17.90 -9.92 0.21
CA ASP A 82 -18.66 -9.96 1.46
C ASP A 82 -18.47 -11.29 2.22
N ASP A 83 -17.99 -12.33 1.52
CA ASP A 83 -17.62 -13.65 2.05
C ASP A 83 -16.33 -14.16 1.37
N PRO A 84 -15.16 -13.58 1.71
CA PRO A 84 -13.90 -13.96 1.11
C PRO A 84 -13.33 -15.23 1.75
N VAL A 85 -12.80 -16.12 0.92
CA VAL A 85 -12.21 -17.39 1.36
C VAL A 85 -10.77 -17.47 0.86
N ALA A 86 -9.85 -17.91 1.70
CA ALA A 86 -8.47 -18.14 1.27
C ALA A 86 -8.33 -19.48 0.56
N ASP A 87 -7.56 -19.51 -0.52
CA ASP A 87 -6.96 -20.74 -1.01
C ASP A 87 -5.71 -21.03 -0.16
N GLU A 88 -5.84 -21.94 0.80
CA GLU A 88 -4.77 -22.25 1.75
C GLU A 88 -3.52 -22.79 1.06
N ALA A 89 -3.69 -23.68 0.08
CA ALA A 89 -2.58 -24.29 -0.65
C ALA A 89 -1.84 -23.26 -1.50
N ALA A 90 -2.58 -22.45 -2.27
CA ALA A 90 -1.98 -21.40 -3.09
C ALA A 90 -1.35 -20.29 -2.24
N THR A 91 -1.94 -19.96 -1.08
CA THR A 91 -1.37 -19.01 -0.10
C THR A 91 -0.06 -19.54 0.48
N ALA A 92 -0.01 -20.81 0.87
CA ALA A 92 1.21 -21.42 1.39
C ALA A 92 2.34 -21.43 0.35
N ALA A 93 2.02 -21.82 -0.90
CA ALA A 93 2.98 -21.80 -1.99
C ALA A 93 3.48 -20.38 -2.29
N LEU A 94 2.58 -19.41 -2.45
CA LEU A 94 2.96 -18.02 -2.73
C LEU A 94 3.82 -17.42 -1.62
N ARG A 95 3.49 -17.68 -0.35
CA ARG A 95 4.32 -17.21 0.78
C ARG A 95 5.69 -17.89 0.82
N ALA A 96 5.80 -19.15 0.40
CA ALA A 96 7.10 -19.82 0.30
C ALA A 96 7.95 -19.19 -0.81
N ASP A 97 7.36 -18.95 -1.99
CA ASP A 97 8.04 -18.31 -3.12
C ASP A 97 8.52 -16.90 -2.75
N LEU A 98 7.63 -16.07 -2.20
CA LEU A 98 7.97 -14.70 -1.77
C LEU A 98 9.05 -14.67 -0.69
N ARG A 99 9.10 -15.67 0.21
CA ARG A 99 10.20 -15.78 1.19
C ARG A 99 11.50 -16.22 0.54
N ALA A 100 11.46 -17.09 -0.47
CA ALA A 100 12.65 -17.54 -1.19
C ALA A 100 13.29 -16.43 -2.04
N GLU A 101 12.49 -15.47 -2.50
CA GLU A 101 12.99 -14.28 -3.23
C GLU A 101 13.66 -13.24 -2.33
N ARG A 102 13.50 -13.34 -1.00
CA ARG A 102 14.10 -12.40 -0.05
C ARG A 102 15.57 -12.71 0.21
N THR A 103 16.32 -11.64 0.39
CA THR A 103 17.75 -11.66 0.72
C THR A 103 18.00 -11.96 2.20
N GLY A 104 17.03 -11.64 3.07
CA GLY A 104 17.17 -11.73 4.52
C GLY A 104 17.88 -10.52 5.16
N ASP A 105 18.29 -9.51 4.38
CA ASP A 105 18.85 -8.24 4.86
C ASP A 105 17.91 -7.05 4.53
N GLU A 106 16.62 -7.33 4.32
CA GLU A 106 15.62 -6.27 4.13
C GLU A 106 15.52 -5.39 5.39
N PRO A 107 15.41 -4.06 5.25
CA PRO A 107 15.13 -3.19 6.38
C PRO A 107 13.75 -3.54 6.97
N PHE A 108 13.65 -3.50 8.29
CA PHE A 108 12.41 -3.75 9.02
C PHE A 108 11.32 -2.73 8.67
N PHE A 109 11.70 -1.48 8.42
CA PHE A 109 10.79 -0.43 7.96
C PHE A 109 11.05 -0.08 6.50
N ASP A 110 10.04 -0.28 5.65
CA ASP A 110 10.00 0.33 4.33
C ASP A 110 9.63 1.81 4.44
N ARG A 111 10.60 2.70 4.18
CA ARG A 111 10.39 4.15 4.19
C ARG A 111 9.90 4.70 2.85
N GLY A 112 9.67 3.84 1.88
CA GLY A 112 9.20 4.16 0.54
C GLY A 112 10.27 4.82 -0.33
N PRO A 113 9.96 5.00 -1.63
CA PRO A 113 10.92 5.48 -2.62
C PRO A 113 11.37 6.93 -2.41
N GLY A 114 10.60 7.71 -1.66
CA GLY A 114 10.94 9.11 -1.35
C GLY A 114 12.14 9.25 -0.41
N TYR A 115 12.42 8.23 0.41
CA TYR A 115 13.47 8.32 1.43
C TYR A 115 14.85 8.50 0.81
N ALA A 116 15.17 7.75 -0.26
CA ALA A 116 16.46 7.86 -0.95
C ALA A 116 16.76 9.28 -1.44
N ARG A 117 15.75 10.01 -1.92
CA ARG A 117 15.91 11.41 -2.33
C ARG A 117 16.25 12.31 -1.15
N LEU A 118 15.63 12.09 0.00
CA LEU A 118 15.78 12.92 1.21
C LEU A 118 17.06 12.60 1.98
N SER A 119 17.52 11.34 1.94
CA SER A 119 18.67 10.84 2.67
C SER A 119 20.01 11.02 1.93
N GLY A 120 19.99 11.55 0.70
CA GLY A 120 21.18 11.63 -0.15
C GLY A 120 21.58 10.31 -0.80
N GLY A 121 20.64 9.37 -0.96
CA GLY A 121 20.81 8.12 -1.71
C GLY A 121 20.63 6.84 -0.89
N ALA A 122 20.57 6.93 0.44
CA ALA A 122 20.34 5.75 1.29
C ALA A 122 18.89 5.28 1.21
N THR A 123 18.65 3.98 1.02
CA THR A 123 17.31 3.40 0.88
C THR A 123 16.65 3.04 2.21
N SER A 124 17.40 3.06 3.32
CA SER A 124 16.91 2.83 4.69
C SER A 124 17.71 3.64 5.72
N ALA A 125 17.17 3.78 6.94
CA ALA A 125 17.89 4.38 8.07
C ALA A 125 18.70 3.32 8.84
N ALA A 126 19.75 3.75 9.54
CA ALA A 126 20.56 2.85 10.37
C ALA A 126 19.74 2.14 11.48
N VAL A 127 18.65 2.77 11.92
CA VAL A 127 17.73 2.24 12.95
C VAL A 127 16.66 1.30 12.38
N ASP A 128 16.63 1.07 11.07
CA ASP A 128 15.65 0.19 10.44
C ASP A 128 16.13 -1.28 10.41
N ARG A 129 17.26 -1.60 11.04
CA ARG A 129 17.73 -2.98 11.22
C ARG A 129 17.46 -3.42 12.65
N LEU A 130 16.67 -4.49 12.82
CA LEU A 130 16.37 -5.10 14.12
C LEU A 130 17.28 -6.30 14.41
#